data_AF-A0A2S0HXM9-F1
#
_entry.id   AF-A0A2S0HXM9-F1
#
_cell.length_a   1.000
_cell.length_b   1.000
_cell.length_c   1.000
_cell.angle_alpha   90.00
_cell.angle_beta   90.00
_cell.angle_gamma   90.00
#
_symmetry.space_group_name_H-M   'P 1'
#
loop_
_entity.id
_entity.type
_entity.pdbx_description
1 polymer ?
#
loop_
_entity_poly.entity_id
_entity_poly.type
_entity_poly.pdbx_seq_one_letter_code
_entity_poly.pdbx_strand_id
1 'polypeptide(L)' 'MGLFIITLLLLLFAVAGIAIKIWGKKDGKFAGTCASQSPFLNKEGEACGFCGKTPDQFDSCTQEPHQSS' A
#
# COMPACT_ATOMS: atom_id res chain seq x y z
N MET A 1 -18.35 13.50 25.24
CA MET A 1 -18.80 12.12 24.89
C MET A 1 -19.26 11.99 23.45
N GLY A 2 -20.07 12.90 22.89
CA GLY A 2 -20.57 12.77 21.50
C GLY A 2 -19.47 12.65 20.43
N LEU A 3 -18.44 13.51 20.47
CA LEU A 3 -17.32 13.45 19.54
C LEU A 3 -16.59 12.10 19.59
N PHE A 4 -16.41 11.54 20.78
CA PHE A 4 -15.72 10.25 20.98
C PHE A 4 -16.46 9.10 20.28
N ILE A 5 -17.79 9.07 20.38
CA ILE A 5 -18.61 8.06 19.71
C ILE A 5 -18.55 8.23 18.19
N ILE A 6 -18.63 9.47 17.69
CA ILE A 6 -18.54 9.77 16.26
C ILE A 6 -17.17 9.36 15.71
N THR A 7 -16.07 9.66 16.42
CA THR A 7 -14.73 9.26 16.00
C THR A 7 -14.56 7.74 15.94
N LEU A 8 -15.11 7.01 16.92
CA LEU A 8 -15.05 5.56 16.91
C LEU A 8 -15.86 4.96 15.77
N LEU A 9 -17.05 5.49 15.49
CA LEU A 9 -17.86 5.06 14.36
C LEU A 9 -17.15 5.27 13.02
N LEU A 10 -16.55 6.44 12.80
CA LEU A 10 -15.82 6.74 11.56
C LEU A 10 -14.58 5.86 11.40
N LEU A 11 -13.84 5.60 12.49
CA LEU A 11 -12.68 4.72 12.47
C LEU A 11 -13.08 3.28 12.13
N LEU A 12 -14.12 2.75 12.78
CA LEU A 12 -14.64 1.41 12.50
C LEU A 12 -15.15 1.28 11.08
N PHE A 13 -15.84 2.31 10.55
CA PHE A 13 -16.31 2.32 9.17
C PHE A 13 -15.15 2.26 8.17
N ALA A 14 -14.09 3.03 8.40
CA ALA A 14 -12.90 2.99 7.55
C ALA A 14 -12.20 1.61 7.57
N VAL A 15 -12.02 1.03 8.76
CA VAL A 15 -11.42 -0.31 8.91
C VAL A 15 -12.29 -1.38 8.24
N ALA A 16 -13.61 -1.31 8.40
CA ALA A 16 -14.56 -2.23 7.76
C ALA A 16 -14.48 -2.14 6.23
N GLY A 17 -14.45 -0.93 5.66
CA GLY A 17 -14.32 -0.73 4.21
C GLY A 17 -13.02 -1.31 3.65
N ILE A 18 -11.91 -1.14 4.38
CA ILE A 18 -10.62 -1.73 4.02
C ILE A 18 -10.68 -3.26 4.09
N ALA A 19 -11.25 -3.83 5.16
CA ALA A 19 -11.36 -5.28 5.33
C ALA A 19 -12.19 -5.94 4.21
N ILE A 20 -13.33 -5.35 3.84
CA ILE A 20 -14.17 -5.84 2.73
C ILE A 20 -13.38 -5.82 1.41
N LYS A 21 -12.62 -4.74 1.16
CA LYS A 21 -11.81 -4.60 -0.06
C LYS A 21 -10.70 -5.65 -0.15
N ILE A 22 -10.08 -6.02 0.98
CA ILE A 22 -9.08 -7.08 1.05
C ILE A 22 -9.72 -8.46 0.79
N TRP A 23 -10.86 -8.72 1.41
CA TRP A 23 -11.58 -9.98 1.26
C TRP A 23 -12.01 -10.24 -0.20
N GLY A 24 -12.39 -9.19 -0.93
CA GLY A 24 -12.72 -9.27 -2.35
C GLY A 24 -11.51 -9.37 -3.30
N LYS A 25 -10.27 -9.36 -2.79
CA LYS A 25 -9.07 -9.39 -3.62
C LYS A 25 -8.45 -10.78 -3.65
N LYS A 26 -8.12 -11.25 -4.85
CA LYS A 26 -7.30 -12.45 -5.03
C LYS A 26 -5.97 -12.21 -4.30
N ASP A 27 -5.60 -13.14 -3.42
CA ASP A 27 -4.42 -13.10 -2.54
C ASP A 27 -4.48 -12.18 -1.31
N GLY A 28 -5.57 -11.43 -1.09
CA GLY A 28 -5.78 -10.69 0.17
C GLY A 28 -4.74 -9.59 0.46
N LYS A 29 -3.99 -9.15 -0.55
CA LYS A 29 -2.93 -8.14 -0.39
C LYS A 29 -3.37 -6.75 -0.84
N PHE A 30 -2.89 -5.73 -0.14
CA PHE A 30 -2.90 -4.37 -0.70
C PHE A 30 -1.95 -4.35 -1.90
N ALA A 31 -2.44 -3.91 -3.07
CA ALA A 31 -1.62 -3.88 -4.29
C ALA A 31 -1.24 -2.43 -4.55
N GLY A 32 0.05 -2.20 -4.80
CA GLY A 32 0.56 -0.97 -5.39
C GLY A 32 0.40 0.29 -4.55
N THR A 33 0.37 0.20 -3.21
CA THR A 33 0.48 1.40 -2.37
C THR A 33 1.96 1.67 -2.06
N CYS A 34 2.35 2.89 -1.69
CA CYS A 34 3.76 3.19 -1.39
C CYS A 34 4.35 2.24 -0.32
N ALA A 35 3.52 1.75 0.62
CA ALA A 35 3.94 0.78 1.63
C ALA A 35 4.26 -0.60 1.04
N SER A 36 3.52 -1.06 0.01
CA SER A 36 3.75 -2.37 -0.60
C SER A 36 5.07 -2.46 -1.36
N GLN A 37 5.76 -1.34 -1.59
CA GLN A 37 7.09 -1.31 -2.23
C GLN A 37 8.24 -1.55 -1.26
N SER A 38 7.99 -1.54 0.05
CA SER A 38 9.06 -1.76 1.02
C SER A 38 9.60 -3.20 0.93
N PRO A 39 10.92 -3.43 1.04
CA PRO A 39 11.51 -4.77 1.06
C PRO A 39 11.02 -5.63 2.24
N PHE A 40 10.51 -4.97 3.29
CA PHE A 40 9.87 -5.67 4.39
C PHE A 40 8.54 -6.33 3.98
N LEU A 41 7.74 -5.67 3.13
CA LEU A 41 6.40 -6.13 2.74
C LEU A 41 6.37 -6.82 1.36
N ASN A 42 7.21 -6.41 0.41
CA ASN A 42 7.33 -7.01 -0.91
C ASN A 42 8.20 -8.27 -0.88
N LYS A 43 7.61 -9.39 -0.45
CA LYS A 43 8.29 -10.71 -0.39
C LYS A 43 8.30 -11.45 -1.72
N GLU A 44 7.49 -11.02 -2.68
CA GLU A 44 7.34 -11.65 -4.00
C GLU A 44 8.39 -11.17 -5.01
N GLY A 45 9.17 -10.14 -4.66
CA GLY A 45 10.20 -9.61 -5.55
C GLY A 45 9.61 -8.77 -6.68
N GLU A 46 8.37 -8.29 -6.57
CA GLU A 46 7.74 -7.47 -7.60
C GLU A 46 8.53 -6.17 -7.80
N ALA A 47 8.70 -5.77 -9.05
CA ALA A 47 9.31 -4.49 -9.39
C ALA A 47 8.46 -3.35 -8.81
N CYS A 48 9.12 -2.38 -8.19
CA CYS A 48 8.49 -1.21 -7.62
C CYS A 48 7.80 -0.40 -8.74
N GLY A 49 6.48 -0.45 -8.84
CA GLY A 49 5.69 0.41 -9.75
C GLY A 49 5.91 1.94 -9.64
N PHE A 50 6.72 2.44 -8.69
CA PHE A 50 7.16 3.84 -8.66
C PHE A 50 8.50 4.07 -9.40
N CYS A 51 9.52 3.23 -9.15
CA CYS A 51 10.89 3.43 -9.65
C CYS A 51 11.42 2.27 -10.52
N GLY A 52 10.64 1.23 -10.76
CA GLY A 52 10.97 0.05 -11.57
C GLY A 52 11.94 -0.96 -10.93
N LYS A 53 12.60 -0.60 -9.83
CA LYS A 53 13.62 -1.44 -9.16
C LYS A 53 12.99 -2.56 -8.33
N THR A 54 13.72 -3.65 -8.16
CA THR A 54 13.36 -4.78 -7.30
C THR A 54 13.52 -4.42 -5.82
N PRO A 55 12.90 -5.18 -4.89
CA PRO A 55 12.95 -4.86 -3.45
C PRO A 55 14.36 -4.85 -2.86
N ASP A 56 15.27 -5.68 -3.38
CA ASP A 56 16.69 -5.72 -3.01
C ASP A 56 17.46 -4.45 -3.39
N GLN A 57 16.95 -3.65 -4.33
CA GLN A 57 17.54 -2.38 -4.75
C GLN A 57 16.77 -1.17 -4.20
N PHE A 58 15.96 -1.36 -3.17
CA PHE A 58 15.13 -0.30 -2.59
C PHE A 58 15.93 0.92 -2.11
N ASP A 59 17.16 0.72 -1.61
CA ASP A 59 18.04 1.80 -1.13
C ASP A 59 18.41 2.81 -2.22
N SER A 60 18.32 2.41 -3.49
CA SER A 60 18.55 3.28 -4.66
C SER A 60 17.28 3.59 -5.44
N CYS A 61 16.11 3.38 -4.81
CA CYS A 61 14.81 3.76 -5.37
C CYS A 61 14.64 5.28 -5.31
N THR A 62 15.39 5.97 -6.15
CA THR A 62 15.13 7.35 -6.55
C THR A 62 14.24 7.33 -7.80
N GLN A 63 13.48 8.41 -8.00
CA GLN A 63 12.93 8.69 -9.30
C GLN A 63 14.11 8.90 -10.26
N GLU A 64 14.39 7.96 -11.16
CA GLU A 64 15.08 8.33 -12.39
C GLU A 64 14.14 9.32 -13.09
N PRO A 65 14.62 10.53 -13.49
CA PRO A 65 13.75 11.55 -14.05
C PRO A 65 12.98 10.90 -15.20
N HIS A 66 11.68 10.72 -15.01
CA HIS A 66 10.81 10.09 -15.99
C HIS A 66 11.00 10.85 -17.30
N GLN A 67 11.66 10.23 -18.27
CA GLN A 67 11.50 10.57 -19.67
C GLN A 67 10.08 10.14 -20.00
N SER A 68 9.13 11.03 -19.73
CA SER A 68 7.82 11.03 -20.36
C SER A 68 8.05 11.02 -21.87
N SER A 69 7.89 9.84 -22.47
CA SER A 69 7.68 9.67 -23.91
C SER A 69 6.19 9.82 -24.19
#